data_AF-A0A3N0X0N8-F1
#
_entry.id   AF-A0A3N0X0N8-F1
#
_cell.length_a   1.000
_cell.length_b   1.000
_cell.length_c   1.000
_cell.angle_alpha   90.00
_cell.angle_beta   90.00
_cell.angle_gamma   90.00
#
_symmetry.space_group_name_H-M   'P 1'
#
loop_
_entity.id
_entity.type
_entity.pdbx_description
1 polymer ?
#
loop_
_entity_poly.entity_id
_entity_poly.type
_entity_poly.pdbx_seq_one_letter_code
_entity_poly.pdbx_strand_id
1 'polypeptide(L)' 'MKEYILRKERIFHFLSLALIACSLFLPDPTQKIFVLESGILGLLILSSLKRQKILVLVYAFLFFAAGVLYYFITNGKLHS' A
#
# COMPACT_ATOMS: atom_id res chain seq x y z
N MET A 1 -6.24 19.80 21.44
CA MET A 1 -5.08 19.22 20.67
C MET A 1 -5.32 17.81 20.12
N LYS A 2 -6.12 16.94 20.76
CA LYS A 2 -6.35 15.57 20.25
C LYS A 2 -7.11 15.49 18.91
N GLU A 3 -8.00 16.44 18.62
CA GLU A 3 -8.81 16.44 17.38
C GLU A 3 -8.02 16.73 16.10
N TYR A 4 -6.95 17.53 16.18
CA TYR A 4 -6.10 17.84 15.03
C TYR A 4 -5.30 16.61 14.56
N ILE A 5 -4.91 15.75 15.49
CA ILE A 5 -4.19 14.50 15.20
C ILE A 5 -5.14 13.53 14.49
N LEU A 6 -6.36 13.36 15.02
CA LEU A 6 -7.40 12.51 14.42
C LEU A 6 -7.82 12.95 13.00
N ARG A 7 -7.79 14.26 12.70
CA ARG A 7 -8.14 14.78 11.37
C ARG A 7 -7.05 14.53 10.32
N LYS A 8 -5.78 14.70 10.68
CA LYS A 8 -4.64 14.38 9.78
C LYS A 8 -4.56 12.89 9.46
N GLU A 9 -4.90 12.03 10.41
CA GLU A 9 -4.92 10.58 10.21
C GLU A 9 -5.95 10.15 9.14
N ARG A 10 -7.14 10.75 9.17
CA ARG A 10 -8.18 10.44 8.18
C ARG A 10 -7.74 10.84 6.78
N ILE A 11 -7.04 11.97 6.65
CA ILE A 11 -6.50 12.46 5.38
C ILE A 11 -5.42 11.51 4.85
N PHE A 12 -4.51 11.02 5.69
CA PHE A 12 -3.49 10.05 5.26
C PHE A 12 -4.07 8.71 4.83
N HIS A 13 -5.07 8.23 5.55
CA HIS A 13 -5.77 7.00 5.18
C HIS A 13 -6.51 7.18 3.84
N PHE A 14 -7.19 8.30 3.67
CA PHE A 14 -7.87 8.64 2.41
C PHE A 14 -6.90 8.85 1.26
N LEU A 15 -5.73 9.44 1.51
CA LEU A 15 -4.68 9.65 0.52
C LEU A 15 -4.10 8.31 0.05
N SER A 16 -3.85 7.38 0.98
CA SER A 16 -3.35 6.04 0.61
C SER A 16 -4.42 5.24 -0.14
N LEU A 17 -5.69 5.33 0.26
CA LEU A 17 -6.81 4.74 -0.48
C LEU A 17 -6.94 5.34 -1.89
N ALA A 18 -6.78 6.66 -2.02
CA ALA A 18 -6.77 7.33 -3.31
C ALA A 18 -5.59 6.88 -4.18
N LEU A 19 -4.42 6.65 -3.58
CA LEU A 19 -3.23 6.13 -4.28
C LEU A 19 -3.47 4.69 -4.80
N ILE A 20 -4.06 3.84 -3.96
CA ILE A 20 -4.44 2.46 -4.33
C ILE A 20 -5.51 2.46 -5.41
N ALA A 21 -6.51 3.35 -5.31
CA ALA A 21 -7.54 3.48 -6.34
C ALA A 21 -6.93 3.99 -7.67
N CYS A 22 -6.01 4.95 -7.60
CA CYS A 22 -5.31 5.47 -8.78
C CYS A 22 -4.46 4.38 -9.45
N SER A 23 -3.79 3.52 -8.66
CA SER A 23 -3.06 2.35 -9.15
C SER A 23 -3.90 1.47 -10.09
N LEU A 24 -5.20 1.27 -9.80
CA LEU A 24 -6.09 0.44 -10.64
C LEU A 24 -6.24 0.97 -12.08
N PHE A 25 -6.14 2.28 -12.27
CA PHE A 25 -6.27 2.95 -13.57
C PHE A 25 -4.97 3.04 -14.36
N LEU A 26 -3.82 2.65 -13.79
CA LEU A 26 -2.57 2.65 -14.54
C LEU A 26 -2.52 1.49 -15.56
N PRO A 27 -2.15 1.78 -16.83
CA PRO A 27 -2.05 0.76 -17.87
C PRO A 27 -0.76 -0.07 -17.76
N ASP A 28 0.33 0.52 -17.25
CA ASP A 28 1.59 -0.19 -17.09
C ASP A 28 1.58 -1.03 -15.80
N PRO A 29 1.78 -2.36 -15.89
CA PRO A 29 1.70 -3.26 -14.73
C PRO A 29 2.81 -3.00 -13.70
N THR A 30 3.98 -2.52 -14.15
CA THR A 30 5.12 -2.21 -13.28
C THR A 30 4.81 -0.97 -12.46
N GLN A 31 4.35 0.10 -13.11
CA GLN A 31 3.96 1.33 -12.44
C GLN A 31 2.73 1.12 -11.53
N LYS A 32 1.74 0.33 -11.99
CA LYS A 32 0.57 -0.06 -11.19
C LYS A 32 1.00 -0.66 -9.86
N ILE A 33 1.91 -1.63 -9.88
CA ILE A 33 2.39 -2.30 -8.67
C ILE A 33 3.24 -1.36 -7.80
N PHE A 34 4.10 -0.53 -8.39
CA PHE A 34 4.90 0.43 -7.64
C PHE A 34 4.02 1.45 -6.87
N VAL A 35 2.95 1.94 -7.52
CA VAL A 35 1.96 2.83 -6.90
C VAL A 35 1.14 2.09 -5.83
N LEU A 36 0.82 0.81 -6.06
CA LEU A 36 0.12 -0.02 -5.07
C LEU A 36 0.96 -0.24 -3.81
N GLU A 37 2.21 -0.65 -3.97
CA GLU A 37 3.15 -0.89 -2.87
C GLU A 37 3.45 0.37 -2.07
N SER A 38 3.65 1.51 -2.73
CA SER A 38 3.83 2.80 -2.04
C SER A 38 2.58 3.21 -1.23
N GLY A 39 1.38 2.93 -1.75
CA GLY A 39 0.12 3.14 -1.01
C GLY A 39 -0.01 2.25 0.22
N ILE A 40 0.34 0.96 0.10
CA ILE A 40 0.32 0.00 1.22
C ILE A 40 1.37 0.39 2.28
N LEU A 41 2.57 0.82 1.86
CA LEU A 41 3.63 1.34 2.75
C LEU A 41 3.13 2.55 3.55
N GLY A 42 2.42 3.49 2.92
CA GLY A 42 1.81 4.64 3.59
C GLY A 42 0.83 4.23 4.69
N LEU A 43 -0.01 3.22 4.43
CA LEU A 43 -0.95 2.67 5.42
C LEU A 43 -0.24 1.91 6.55
N LEU A 44 0.87 1.24 6.23
CA LEU A 44 1.65 0.46 7.18
C LEU A 44 2.36 1.38 8.18
N ILE A 45 2.99 2.45 7.70
CA ILE A 45 3.62 3.48 8.55
C ILE A 45 2.56 4.13 9.45
N LEU A 46 1.40 4.50 8.88
CA LEU A 46 0.30 5.09 9.63
C LEU A 46 -0.24 4.14 10.72
N SER A 47 -0.42 2.86 10.39
CA SER A 47 -0.91 1.83 11.32
C SER A 47 0.11 1.53 12.43
N SER A 48 1.41 1.59 12.10
CA SER A 48 2.50 1.43 13.07
C SER A 48 2.51 2.59 14.07
N LEU A 49 2.34 3.82 13.57
CA LEU A 49 2.20 5.01 14.42
C LEU A 49 0.99 4.94 15.36
N LYS A 50 -0.11 4.32 14.90
CA LYS A 50 -1.31 4.07 15.71
C LYS A 50 -1.16 2.92 16.72
N ARG A 51 -0.03 2.20 16.76
CA ARG A 51 0.16 0.95 17.52
C ARG A 51 -0.95 -0.09 17.26
N GLN A 52 -1.60 -0.03 16.09
CA GLN A 52 -2.64 -0.98 15.72
C GLN A 52 -2.00 -2.27 15.19
N LYS A 53 -1.53 -3.11 16.12
CA LYS A 53 -0.74 -4.31 15.83
C LYS A 53 -1.38 -5.22 14.76
N ILE A 54 -2.70 -5.39 14.80
CA ILE A 54 -3.43 -6.25 13.86
C ILE A 54 -3.39 -5.66 12.44
N LEU A 55 -3.68 -4.37 12.28
CA LEU A 55 -3.68 -3.71 10.97
C LEU A 55 -2.28 -3.63 10.37
N VAL A 56 -1.25 -3.39 11.18
CA VAL A 56 0.15 -3.47 10.73
C VAL A 56 0.46 -4.84 10.15
N LEU A 57 0.03 -5.92 10.82
CA LEU A 57 0.30 -7.28 10.39
C LEU A 57 -0.43 -7.63 9.09
N VAL A 58 -1.68 -7.16 8.93
CA VAL A 58 -2.45 -7.28 7.69
C VAL A 58 -1.78 -6.53 6.54
N TYR A 59 -1.42 -5.25 6.73
CA TYR A 59 -0.76 -4.46 5.68
C TYR A 59 0.63 -4.99 5.34
N ALA A 60 1.38 -5.49 6.32
CA ALA A 60 2.67 -6.12 6.08
C ALA A 60 2.53 -7.40 5.25
N PHE A 61 1.51 -8.22 5.56
CA PHE A 61 1.23 -9.42 4.78
C PHE A 61 0.79 -9.07 3.35
N LEU A 62 -0.09 -8.08 3.18
CA LEU A 62 -0.48 -7.59 1.84
C LEU A 62 0.71 -7.05 1.06
N PHE A 63 1.60 -6.31 1.71
CA PHE A 63 2.82 -5.79 1.08
C PHE A 63 3.71 -6.93 0.58
N PHE A 64 3.95 -7.93 1.42
CA PHE A 64 4.75 -9.10 1.04
C PHE A 64 4.11 -9.91 -0.09
N ALA A 65 2.78 -10.11 -0.02
CA ALA A 65 2.04 -10.82 -1.06
C ALA A 65 2.08 -10.06 -2.40
N ALA A 66 1.94 -8.74 -2.39
CA ALA A 66 2.05 -7.90 -3.58
C ALA A 66 3.44 -7.98 -4.21
N GLY A 67 4.51 -7.91 -3.42
CA GLY A 67 5.88 -8.03 -3.89
C GLY A 67 6.21 -9.42 -4.45
N VAL A 68 5.70 -10.49 -3.82
CA VAL A 68 5.83 -11.87 -4.34
C VAL A 68 5.09 -12.02 -5.66
N LEU A 69 3.84 -11.57 -5.74
CA LEU A 69 3.06 -11.60 -6.99
C LEU A 69 3.74 -10.81 -8.10
N TYR A 70 4.31 -9.64 -7.78
CA TYR A 70 5.10 -8.86 -8.73
C TYR A 70 6.31 -9.63 -9.23
N TYR A 71 7.07 -10.25 -8.33
CA TYR A 71 8.24 -11.05 -8.70
C TYR A 71 7.85 -12.20 -9.64
N PHE A 72 6.75 -12.89 -9.38
CA PHE A 72 6.22 -13.94 -10.26
C PHE A 72 5.76 -13.41 -11.63
N ILE A 73 5.08 -12.26 -11.68
CA ILE A 73 4.64 -11.65 -12.95
C ILE A 73 5.82 -11.19 -13.79
N THR A 74 6.82 -10.57 -13.15
CA THR A 74 7.97 -9.96 -13.83
C THR A 74 9.02 -11.01 -14.23
N ASN A 75 9.34 -11.97 -13.36
CA ASN A 75 10.28 -13.06 -13.70
C ASN A 75 9.62 -14.19 -14.49
N GLY A 76 8.33 -14.43 -14.32
CA GLY A 76 7.58 -15.37 -15.17
C GLY A 76 7.50 -14.94 -16.63
N LYS A 77 7.67 -13.64 -16.91
CA LYS A 77 7.79 -13.09 -18.28
C LYS A 77 9.20 -13.12 -18.87
N LEU A 78 10.22 -13.47 -18.09
CA LEU A 78 11.63 -13.48 -18.53
C LEU A 78 12.13 -14.88 -18.94
N HIS A 79 11.25 -15.89 -18.94
CA HIS A 79 11.59 -17.28 -19.22
C HIS A 79 10.67 -17.94 -20.27
N SER A 80 10.24 -17.18 -21.29
CA SER A 80 9.58 -17.72 -22.47
C SER A 80 10.09 -17.09 -23.75
#